data_AF-A0A3P0PHC2-F1
#
_entry.id   AF-A0A3P0PHC2-F1
#
_cell.length_a   1.000
_cell.length_b   1.000
_cell.length_c   1.000
_cell.angle_alpha   90.00
_cell.angle_beta   90.00
_cell.angle_gamma   90.00
#
_symmetry.space_group_name_H-M   'P 1'
#
loop_
_entity.id
_entity.type
_entity.pdbx_description
1 polymer ?
#
loop_
_entity_poly.entity_id
_entity_poly.type
_entity_poly.pdbx_seq_one_letter_code
_entity_poly.pdbx_strand_id
1 'polypeptide(L)'
;MHSTAARRNHYLYPKEMTMIDFAKLNDPEHRARVRQEIDEQRAKAEEHEKMLRRELAVCLEALDYGMLREDERSLVRNCRSRLNTFLQLSEKQEMWLLDVARRVRAAAATSILALIDRHANGNKLGEHPTYPRREWPLLGEPDVDPDDYWYWVLRLVKLFGNEE
;
A
#
# COMPACT_ATOMS: atom_id res chain seq x y z
N MET A 1 69.50 -36.17 8.23
CA MET A 1 69.25 -35.37 7.01
C MET A 1 68.08 -34.44 7.34
N HIS A 2 68.34 -33.15 7.64
CA HIS A 2 68.05 -31.99 6.78
C HIS A 2 66.59 -31.94 6.28
N SER A 3 65.82 -30.86 6.24
CA SER A 3 65.85 -29.49 6.74
C SER A 3 64.50 -28.90 6.27
N THR A 4 63.85 -28.12 7.13
CA THR A 4 63.02 -26.92 6.86
C THR A 4 62.08 -26.87 5.63
N ALA A 5 60.78 -26.69 5.89
CA ALA A 5 59.93 -25.84 5.04
C ALA A 5 58.78 -25.23 5.85
N ALA A 6 58.99 -23.99 6.31
CA ALA A 6 57.96 -23.12 6.86
C ALA A 6 56.93 -22.79 5.77
N ARG A 7 55.67 -23.23 5.95
CA ARG A 7 54.56 -22.74 5.13
C ARG A 7 54.09 -21.40 5.71
N ARG A 8 54.43 -20.35 4.96
CA ARG A 8 54.04 -18.96 5.15
C ARG A 8 52.51 -18.82 5.16
N ASN A 9 51.98 -18.25 6.25
CA ASN A 9 50.66 -17.65 6.33
C ASN A 9 50.46 -16.63 5.20
N HIS A 10 49.41 -16.81 4.40
CA HIS A 10 48.86 -15.74 3.57
C HIS A 10 47.34 -15.90 3.48
N TYR A 11 46.66 -15.63 4.60
CA TYR A 11 45.24 -15.31 4.56
C TYR A 11 45.10 -13.90 3.99
N LEU A 12 44.84 -13.82 2.69
CA LEU A 12 44.31 -12.63 2.02
C LEU A 12 42.92 -12.35 2.59
N TYR A 13 42.85 -11.50 3.61
CA TYR A 13 41.61 -10.83 3.95
C TYR A 13 41.36 -9.75 2.89
N PRO A 14 40.21 -9.73 2.18
CA PRO A 14 39.85 -8.60 1.33
C PRO A 14 39.72 -7.35 2.20
N LYS A 15 40.63 -6.41 1.99
CA LYS A 15 40.82 -5.19 2.78
C LYS A 15 39.89 -4.08 2.30
N GLU A 16 38.61 -4.42 2.13
CA GLU A 16 37.53 -3.45 1.92
C GLU A 16 36.53 -3.58 3.06
N MET A 17 37.03 -3.44 4.29
CA MET A 17 36.20 -2.87 5.35
C MET A 17 35.89 -1.45 4.91
N THR A 18 34.64 -1.21 4.55
CA THR A 18 34.03 0.12 4.49
C THR A 18 34.41 0.85 5.78
N MET A 19 35.45 1.68 5.73
CA MET A 19 35.77 2.58 6.83
C MET A 19 34.59 3.54 6.91
N ILE A 20 33.70 3.29 7.88
CA ILE A 20 32.69 4.24 8.31
C ILE A 20 33.46 5.52 8.62
N ASP A 21 33.22 6.56 7.83
CA ASP A 21 33.96 7.81 7.90
C ASP A 21 33.46 8.59 9.13
N PHE A 22 34.00 8.27 10.30
CA PHE A 22 33.55 8.79 11.60
C PHE A 22 33.60 10.33 11.69
N ALA A 23 34.44 10.98 10.87
CA ALA A 23 34.49 12.43 10.74
C ALA A 23 33.20 13.01 10.14
N LYS A 24 32.64 12.35 9.10
CA LYS A 24 31.35 12.74 8.50
C LYS A 24 30.20 12.50 9.47
N LEU A 25 30.28 11.46 10.30
CA LEU A 25 29.30 11.17 11.33
C LEU A 25 29.26 12.22 12.45
N ASN A 26 30.24 13.11 12.62
CA ASN A 26 30.25 14.20 13.60
C ASN A 26 30.00 15.60 13.00
N ASP A 27 29.84 15.69 11.69
CA ASP A 27 29.51 16.93 10.99
C ASP A 27 28.00 17.25 11.16
N PRO A 28 27.63 18.39 11.77
CA PRO A 28 26.24 18.80 11.94
C PRO A 28 25.47 18.93 10.62
N GLU A 29 26.13 19.38 9.54
CA GLU A 29 25.48 19.57 8.23
C GLU A 29 25.24 18.23 7.54
N HIS A 30 26.18 17.29 7.66
CA HIS A 30 25.99 15.93 7.16
C HIS A 30 24.88 15.19 7.91
N ARG A 31 24.81 15.34 9.25
CA ARG A 31 23.71 14.80 10.06
C ARG A 31 22.37 15.39 9.68
N ALA A 32 22.29 16.71 9.47
CA ALA A 32 21.06 17.37 9.07
C ALA A 32 20.58 16.88 7.70
N ARG A 33 21.49 16.74 6.72
CA ARG A 33 21.17 16.20 5.39
C ARG A 33 20.72 14.74 5.43
N VAL A 34 21.46 13.87 6.13
CA VAL A 34 21.06 12.45 6.27
C VAL A 34 19.74 12.34 7.00
N ARG A 35 19.49 13.19 8.00
CA ARG A 35 18.21 13.21 8.70
C ARG A 35 17.07 13.59 7.77
N GLN A 36 17.26 14.66 6.99
CA GLN A 36 16.30 15.11 6.00
C GLN A 36 16.03 14.02 4.95
N GLU A 37 17.06 13.35 4.44
CA GLU A 37 16.92 12.27 3.47
C GLU A 37 16.17 11.06 4.04
N ILE A 38 16.44 10.68 5.29
CA ILE A 38 15.71 9.61 5.99
C ILE A 38 14.24 10.02 6.20
N ASP A 39 13.99 11.26 6.62
CA ASP A 39 12.63 11.75 6.85
C ASP A 39 11.85 11.83 5.53
N GLU A 40 12.47 12.24 4.42
CA GLU A 40 11.89 12.23 3.07
C GLU A 40 11.61 10.80 2.56
N GLN A 41 12.55 9.87 2.73
CA GLN A 41 12.34 8.48 2.35
C GLN A 41 11.25 7.82 3.18
N ARG A 42 11.18 8.14 4.47
CA ARG A 42 10.10 7.67 5.35
C ARG A 42 8.75 8.22 4.92
N ALA A 43 8.66 9.52 4.64
CA ALA A 43 7.41 10.13 4.17
C ALA A 43 6.90 9.46 2.88
N LYS A 44 7.80 9.23 1.91
CA LYS A 44 7.47 8.51 0.66
C LYS A 44 7.02 7.07 0.92
N ALA A 45 7.69 6.36 1.83
CA ALA A 45 7.32 4.99 2.18
C ALA A 45 5.94 4.93 2.88
N GLU A 46 5.66 5.87 3.77
CA GLU A 46 4.37 5.99 4.45
C GLU A 46 3.24 6.30 3.47
N GLU A 47 3.47 7.21 2.52
CA GLU A 47 2.50 7.54 1.48
C GLU A 47 2.22 6.34 0.56
N HIS A 48 3.28 5.64 0.14
CA HIS A 48 3.15 4.43 -0.65
C HIS A 48 2.38 3.33 0.10
N GLU A 49 2.67 3.11 1.38
CA GLU A 49 1.96 2.15 2.23
C GLU A 49 0.49 2.53 2.42
N LYS A 50 0.19 3.83 2.58
CA LYS A 50 -1.19 4.33 2.62
C LYS A 50 -1.95 4.00 1.34
N MET A 51 -1.34 4.26 0.18
CA MET A 51 -1.93 3.90 -1.11
C MET A 51 -2.23 2.39 -1.19
N LEU A 52 -1.25 1.54 -0.88
CA LEU A 52 -1.44 0.08 -0.90
C LEU A 52 -2.53 -0.39 0.06
N ARG A 53 -2.67 0.25 1.23
CA ARG A 53 -3.75 -0.06 2.19
C ARG A 53 -5.13 0.32 1.64
N ARG A 54 -5.25 1.44 0.92
CA ARG A 54 -6.52 1.84 0.27
C ARG A 54 -6.91 0.80 -0.80
N GLU A 55 -5.96 0.40 -1.63
CA GLU A 55 -6.18 -0.61 -2.68
C GLU A 55 -6.50 -1.99 -2.09
N LEU A 56 -5.85 -2.35 -0.99
CA LEU A 56 -6.19 -3.55 -0.23
C LEU A 56 -7.61 -3.50 0.34
N ALA A 57 -8.08 -2.34 0.82
CA ALA A 57 -9.44 -2.21 1.33
C ALA A 57 -10.47 -2.54 0.25
N VAL A 58 -10.30 -2.01 -0.97
CA VAL A 58 -11.14 -2.34 -2.13
C VAL A 58 -11.13 -3.85 -2.42
N CYS A 59 -9.96 -4.48 -2.38
CA CYS A 59 -9.83 -5.92 -2.61
C CYS A 59 -10.49 -6.76 -1.49
N LEU A 60 -10.37 -6.35 -0.23
CA LEU A 60 -10.99 -7.04 0.90
C LEU A 60 -12.51 -6.95 0.85
N GLU A 61 -13.05 -5.83 0.37
CA GLU A 61 -14.48 -5.70 0.15
C GLU A 61 -14.94 -6.66 -0.96
N ALA A 62 -14.22 -6.74 -2.07
CA ALA A 62 -14.50 -7.71 -3.13
C ALA A 62 -14.40 -9.17 -2.68
N LEU A 63 -13.57 -9.47 -1.69
CA LEU A 63 -13.46 -10.80 -1.08
C LEU A 63 -14.79 -11.20 -0.42
N ASP A 64 -15.39 -10.29 0.33
CA ASP A 64 -16.64 -10.54 1.07
C ASP A 64 -17.84 -10.72 0.13
N TYR A 65 -17.81 -10.08 -1.05
CA TYR A 65 -18.85 -10.22 -2.08
C TYR A 65 -18.62 -11.37 -3.08
N GLY A 66 -17.55 -12.16 -2.90
CA GLY A 66 -17.23 -13.25 -3.82
C GLY A 66 -16.80 -12.81 -5.22
N MET A 67 -16.43 -11.54 -5.41
CA MET A 67 -15.98 -10.98 -6.70
C MET A 67 -14.52 -11.35 -7.05
N LEU A 68 -13.81 -11.94 -6.09
CA LEU A 68 -12.46 -12.45 -6.26
C LEU A 68 -12.45 -13.94 -6.64
N ARG A 69 -11.54 -14.29 -7.53
CA ARG A 69 -11.13 -15.66 -7.88
C ARG A 69 -10.31 -16.27 -6.74
N GLU A 70 -10.26 -17.59 -6.67
CA GLU A 70 -9.63 -18.30 -5.55
C GLU A 70 -8.15 -17.95 -5.31
N ASP A 71 -7.40 -17.78 -6.38
CA ASP A 71 -6.00 -17.33 -6.38
C ASP A 71 -5.87 -15.89 -5.86
N GLU A 72 -6.74 -14.98 -6.32
CA GLU A 72 -6.77 -13.59 -5.85
C GLU A 72 -7.15 -13.50 -4.37
N ARG A 73 -8.09 -14.33 -3.89
CA ARG A 73 -8.46 -14.37 -2.46
C ARG A 73 -7.26 -14.69 -1.58
N SER A 74 -6.44 -15.64 -2.02
CA SER A 74 -5.23 -16.06 -1.31
C SER A 74 -4.18 -14.95 -1.30
N LEU A 75 -3.97 -14.30 -2.44
CA LEU A 75 -3.08 -13.14 -2.54
C LEU A 75 -3.53 -11.99 -1.64
N VAL A 76 -4.80 -11.60 -1.70
CA VAL A 76 -5.35 -10.47 -0.93
C VAL A 76 -5.22 -10.72 0.57
N ARG A 77 -5.49 -11.95 1.03
CA ARG A 77 -5.25 -12.35 2.43
C ARG A 77 -3.77 -12.28 2.81
N ASN A 78 -2.87 -12.70 1.92
CA ASN A 78 -1.44 -12.60 2.14
C ASN A 78 -0.99 -11.13 2.25
N CYS A 79 -1.43 -10.27 1.34
CA CYS A 79 -1.12 -8.84 1.36
C CYS A 79 -1.63 -8.18 2.64
N ARG A 80 -2.86 -8.51 3.08
CA ARG A 80 -3.41 -8.07 4.38
C ARG A 80 -2.54 -8.48 5.55
N SER A 81 -2.11 -9.74 5.60
CA SER A 81 -1.25 -10.23 6.67
C SER A 81 0.08 -9.47 6.72
N ARG A 82 0.72 -9.25 5.56
CA ARG A 82 1.99 -8.51 5.47
C ARG A 82 1.85 -7.06 5.90
N LEU A 83 0.89 -6.33 5.35
CA LEU A 83 0.67 -4.91 5.69
C LEU A 83 0.24 -4.70 7.15
N ASN A 84 -0.42 -5.68 7.77
CA ASN A 84 -0.76 -5.64 9.20
C ASN A 84 0.41 -6.01 10.11
N THR A 85 1.42 -6.71 9.59
CA THR A 85 2.65 -7.08 10.31
C THR A 85 3.83 -6.16 9.97
N PHE A 86 3.55 -5.00 9.35
CA PHE A 86 4.54 -4.01 8.93
C PHE A 86 5.61 -4.57 7.98
N LEU A 87 5.26 -5.62 7.23
CA LEU A 87 6.09 -6.18 6.19
C LEU A 87 5.74 -5.55 4.85
N GLN A 88 6.76 -5.08 4.14
CA GLN A 88 6.62 -4.58 2.78
C GLN A 88 6.12 -5.70 1.85
N LEU A 89 5.30 -5.31 0.88
CA LEU A 89 4.94 -6.18 -0.21
C LEU A 89 6.12 -6.28 -1.19
N SER A 90 6.26 -7.41 -1.86
CA SER A 90 7.15 -7.48 -3.02
C SER A 90 6.53 -6.74 -4.20
N GLU A 91 7.35 -6.22 -5.11
CA GLU A 91 6.90 -5.52 -6.33
C GLU A 91 5.82 -6.31 -7.09
N LYS A 92 5.99 -7.64 -7.22
CA LYS A 92 4.99 -8.50 -7.87
C LYS A 92 3.66 -8.53 -7.12
N GLN A 93 3.69 -8.56 -5.79
CA GLN A 93 2.48 -8.55 -4.96
C GLN A 93 1.76 -7.21 -5.05
N GLU A 94 2.51 -6.11 -5.06
CA GLU A 94 1.97 -4.76 -5.26
C GLU A 94 1.29 -4.66 -6.62
N MET A 95 2.00 -5.01 -7.70
CA MET A 95 1.44 -5.01 -9.05
C MET A 95 0.15 -5.83 -9.15
N TRP A 96 0.15 -7.03 -8.58
CA TRP A 96 -1.05 -7.87 -8.59
C TRP A 96 -2.19 -7.27 -7.74
N LEU A 97 -1.88 -6.70 -6.57
CA LEU A 97 -2.88 -6.06 -5.73
C LEU A 97 -3.57 -4.90 -6.48
N LEU A 98 -2.78 -4.07 -7.13
CA LEU A 98 -3.27 -2.95 -7.95
C LEU A 98 -4.11 -3.44 -9.13
N ASP A 99 -3.70 -4.51 -9.81
CA ASP A 99 -4.47 -5.07 -10.92
C ASP A 99 -5.82 -5.65 -10.47
N VAL A 100 -5.83 -6.37 -9.35
CA VAL A 100 -7.06 -6.89 -8.74
C VAL A 100 -7.98 -5.73 -8.34
N ALA A 101 -7.47 -4.70 -7.67
CA ALA A 101 -8.25 -3.54 -7.27
C ALA A 101 -8.85 -2.82 -8.48
N ARG A 102 -8.06 -2.61 -9.55
CA ARG A 102 -8.54 -2.05 -10.82
C ARG A 102 -9.66 -2.89 -11.43
N ARG A 103 -9.53 -4.21 -11.44
CA ARG A 103 -10.56 -5.13 -11.97
C ARG A 103 -11.83 -5.11 -11.13
N VAL A 104 -11.70 -5.09 -9.80
CA VAL A 104 -12.82 -4.95 -8.87
C VAL A 104 -13.57 -3.65 -9.14
N ARG A 105 -12.84 -2.53 -9.29
CA ARG A 105 -13.42 -1.25 -9.64
C ARG A 105 -14.21 -1.32 -10.95
N ALA A 106 -13.60 -1.85 -12.01
CA ALA A 106 -14.28 -2.03 -13.29
C ALA A 106 -15.56 -2.88 -13.18
N ALA A 107 -15.56 -3.93 -12.37
CA ALA A 107 -16.73 -4.78 -12.15
C ALA A 107 -17.85 -4.10 -11.35
N ALA A 108 -17.50 -3.20 -10.43
CA ALA A 108 -18.48 -2.45 -9.62
C ALA A 108 -19.00 -1.18 -10.32
N ALA A 109 -18.34 -0.71 -11.39
CA ALA A 109 -18.65 0.55 -12.06
C ALA A 109 -20.14 0.70 -12.41
N THR A 110 -20.76 -0.34 -12.95
CA THR A 110 -22.20 -0.31 -13.30
C THR A 110 -23.09 -0.15 -12.06
N SER A 111 -22.76 -0.82 -10.96
CA SER A 111 -23.51 -0.69 -9.70
C SER A 111 -23.35 0.70 -9.09
N ILE A 112 -22.16 1.28 -9.20
CA ILE A 112 -21.87 2.63 -8.73
C ILE A 112 -22.63 3.66 -9.56
N LEU A 113 -22.62 3.55 -10.89
CA LEU A 113 -23.40 4.44 -11.74
C LEU A 113 -24.90 4.37 -11.41
N ALA A 114 -25.44 3.18 -11.19
CA ALA A 114 -26.83 3.02 -10.77
C ALA A 114 -27.14 3.69 -9.41
N LEU A 115 -26.21 3.62 -8.45
CA LEU A 115 -26.34 4.32 -7.17
C LEU A 115 -26.28 5.84 -7.32
N ILE A 116 -25.33 6.34 -8.12
CA ILE A 116 -25.16 7.77 -8.39
C ILE A 116 -26.41 8.33 -9.07
N ASP A 117 -26.93 7.63 -10.08
CA ASP A 117 -28.16 8.05 -10.77
C ASP A 117 -29.35 8.08 -9.82
N ARG A 118 -29.50 7.04 -8.99
CA ARG A 118 -30.62 6.92 -8.04
C ARG A 118 -30.59 7.97 -6.93
N HIS A 119 -29.42 8.21 -6.33
CA HIS A 119 -29.32 9.00 -5.09
C HIS A 119 -28.74 10.40 -5.29
N ALA A 120 -28.05 10.64 -6.40
CA ALA A 120 -27.42 11.92 -6.71
C ALA A 120 -27.77 12.46 -8.11
N ASN A 121 -28.76 11.88 -8.80
CA ASN A 121 -29.20 12.32 -10.13
C ASN A 121 -28.04 12.43 -11.14
N GLY A 122 -27.10 11.48 -11.11
CA GLY A 122 -25.93 11.48 -12.00
C GLY A 122 -24.75 12.32 -11.49
N ASN A 123 -24.90 13.06 -10.39
CA ASN A 123 -23.82 13.86 -9.81
C ASN A 123 -22.82 12.98 -9.04
N LYS A 124 -21.67 12.69 -9.65
CA LYS A 124 -20.56 11.97 -9.02
C LYS A 124 -20.05 12.62 -7.73
N LEU A 125 -20.17 13.93 -7.58
CA LEU A 125 -19.79 14.65 -6.36
C LEU A 125 -20.93 14.78 -5.35
N GLY A 126 -22.12 14.27 -5.69
CA GLY A 126 -23.25 14.18 -4.78
C GLY A 126 -22.99 13.18 -3.66
N GLU A 127 -23.99 13.00 -2.81
CA GLU A 127 -23.93 12.11 -1.65
C GLU A 127 -25.18 11.23 -1.54
N HIS A 128 -25.01 10.09 -0.90
CA HIS A 128 -26.07 9.17 -0.55
C HIS A 128 -26.79 9.68 0.72
N PRO A 129 -28.13 9.71 0.76
CA PRO A 129 -28.91 10.26 1.88
C PRO A 129 -28.55 9.67 3.25
N THR A 130 -28.34 8.36 3.30
CA THR A 130 -28.02 7.62 4.54
C THR A 130 -26.53 7.61 4.87
N TYR A 131 -25.66 7.89 3.90
CA TYR A 131 -24.21 7.71 4.03
C TYR A 131 -23.50 9.00 3.57
N PRO A 132 -23.59 10.08 4.35
CA PRO A 132 -23.12 11.40 3.92
C PRO A 132 -21.60 11.42 3.75
N ARG A 133 -21.09 12.30 2.87
CA ARG A 133 -19.64 12.38 2.59
C ARG A 133 -18.78 12.69 3.82
N ARG A 134 -19.34 13.41 4.80
CA ARG A 134 -18.65 13.73 6.06
C ARG A 134 -18.26 12.49 6.89
N GLU A 135 -18.92 11.37 6.67
CA GLU A 135 -18.66 10.10 7.36
C GLU A 135 -17.72 9.18 6.55
N TRP A 136 -17.35 9.59 5.34
CA TRP A 136 -16.43 8.84 4.50
C TRP A 136 -15.01 8.85 5.11
N PRO A 137 -14.42 7.69 5.43
CA PRO A 137 -13.14 7.63 6.14
C PRO A 137 -11.94 8.25 5.40
N LEU A 138 -12.06 8.40 4.07
CA LEU A 138 -10.99 8.97 3.23
C LEU A 138 -11.24 10.45 2.91
N LEU A 139 -12.22 11.10 3.54
CA LEU A 139 -12.48 12.51 3.32
C LEU A 139 -11.26 13.37 3.71
N GLY A 140 -10.79 14.19 2.77
CA GLY A 140 -9.65 15.09 2.98
C GLY A 140 -8.28 14.45 2.81
N GLU A 141 -8.21 13.15 2.51
CA GLU A 141 -6.97 12.51 2.11
C GLU A 141 -6.57 12.96 0.69
N PRO A 142 -5.29 13.31 0.46
CA PRO A 142 -4.81 13.67 -0.86
C PRO A 142 -4.85 12.44 -1.79
N ASP A 143 -5.05 12.73 -3.09
CA ASP A 143 -5.01 11.75 -4.18
C ASP A 143 -6.03 10.60 -4.06
N VAL A 144 -7.15 10.83 -3.37
CA VAL A 144 -8.28 9.91 -3.36
C VAL A 144 -9.26 10.28 -4.48
N ASP A 145 -9.63 9.28 -5.28
CA ASP A 145 -10.62 9.46 -6.34
C ASP A 145 -11.98 9.80 -5.72
N PRO A 146 -12.68 10.87 -6.15
CA PRO A 146 -14.03 11.17 -5.70
C PRO A 146 -15.03 10.02 -5.90
N ASP A 147 -14.78 9.13 -6.87
CA ASP A 147 -15.59 7.93 -7.12
C ASP A 147 -15.40 6.87 -6.01
N ASP A 148 -14.28 6.87 -5.27
CA ASP A 148 -14.03 5.95 -4.13
C ASP A 148 -15.05 6.17 -2.98
N TYR A 149 -15.66 7.34 -2.90
CA TYR A 149 -16.82 7.57 -2.03
C TYR A 149 -17.99 6.63 -2.38
N TRP A 150 -18.29 6.48 -3.66
CA TRP A 150 -19.40 5.63 -4.09
C TRP A 150 -19.09 4.14 -3.96
N TYR A 151 -17.82 3.75 -3.98
CA TYR A 151 -17.40 2.40 -3.56
C TYR A 151 -17.72 2.15 -2.09
N TRP A 152 -17.36 3.10 -1.23
CA TRP A 152 -17.67 3.02 0.20
C TRP A 152 -19.19 2.96 0.45
N VAL A 153 -19.99 3.79 -0.26
CA VAL A 153 -21.46 3.73 -0.20
C VAL A 153 -21.98 2.38 -0.68
N LEU A 154 -21.55 1.90 -1.85
CA LEU A 154 -21.97 0.60 -2.39
C LEU A 154 -21.72 -0.53 -1.40
N ARG A 155 -20.59 -0.47 -0.68
CA ARG A 155 -20.27 -1.41 0.39
C ARG A 155 -21.26 -1.31 1.56
N LEU A 156 -21.55 -0.11 2.06
CA LEU A 156 -22.49 0.05 3.17
C LEU A 156 -23.92 -0.37 2.79
N VAL A 157 -24.38 -0.04 1.59
CA VAL A 157 -25.67 -0.49 1.06
C VAL A 157 -25.74 -2.01 1.04
N LYS A 158 -24.71 -2.69 0.52
CA LYS A 158 -24.69 -4.17 0.46
C LYS A 158 -24.61 -4.84 1.83
N LEU A 159 -23.90 -4.25 2.78
CA LEU A 159 -23.74 -4.84 4.13
C LEU A 159 -24.99 -4.65 5.01
N PHE A 160 -25.64 -3.49 4.91
CA PHE A 160 -26.71 -3.11 5.83
C PHE A 160 -28.10 -3.10 5.20
N GLY A 161 -28.21 -3.33 3.89
CA GLY A 161 -29.49 -3.57 3.22
C GLY A 161 -30.38 -2.33 3.04
N ASN A 162 -29.85 -1.12 3.21
CA ASN A 162 -30.61 0.14 3.09
C ASN A 162 -30.87 0.53 1.61
N GLU A 163 -31.45 -0.37 0.82
CA GLU A 163 -32.04 -0.07 -0.50
C GLU A 163 -33.56 0.14 -0.40
N GLU A 164 -34.04 0.85 0.64
CA GLU A 164 -35.44 1.27 0.74
C GLU A 164 -35.71 2.58 0.00
#